data_AF-A0AAE3F6E9-F1
#
_entry.id   AF-A0AAE3F6E9-F1
#
_cell.length_a   1.000
_cell.length_b   1.000
_cell.length_c   1.000
_cell.angle_alpha   90.00
_cell.angle_beta   90.00
_cell.angle_gamma   90.00
#
_symmetry.space_group_name_H-M   'P 1'
#
loop_
_entity.id
_entity.type
_entity.pdbx_description
1 polymer ?
#
loop_
_entity_poly.entity_id
_entity_poly.type
_entity_poly.pdbx_seq_one_letter_code
_entity_poly.pdbx_strand_id
1 'polypeptide(L)' 'EKLPVIYYIHGAGWVFGSPHTHDKLVRELAVRTNSVVVFPDYDLSPEAKYPTAIEQNYDVLQQLKDVAEDKNL' A
#
# COMPACT_ATOMS: atom_id res chain seq x y z
N GLU A 1 -20.27 -3.37 -7.54
CA GLU A 1 -19.83 -4.75 -7.24
C GLU A 1 -18.63 -4.68 -6.31
N LYS A 2 -18.39 -5.71 -5.48
CA LYS A 2 -17.17 -5.77 -4.65
C LYS A 2 -15.97 -6.00 -5.56
N LEU A 3 -15.00 -5.09 -5.54
CA LEU A 3 -13.77 -5.22 -6.32
C LEU A 3 -12.71 -6.03 -5.55
N PRO A 4 -11.86 -6.81 -6.23
CA PRO A 4 -10.67 -7.38 -5.61
C PRO A 4 -9.72 -6.26 -5.15
N VAL A 5 -8.89 -6.57 -4.15
CA VAL A 5 -7.90 -5.64 -3.60
C VAL A 5 -6.50 -6.14 -3.93
N ILE A 6 -5.66 -5.22 -4.40
CA ILE A 6 -4.20 -5.41 -4.53
C ILE A 6 -3.55 -4.59 -3.43
N TYR A 7 -2.85 -5.27 -2.52
CA TYR A 7 -2.06 -4.63 -1.48
C TYR A 7 -0.61 -4.47 -1.96
N TYR A 8 -0.21 -3.25 -2.29
CA TYR A 8 1.06 -2.97 -2.96
C TYR A 8 2.07 -2.36 -1.98
N ILE A 9 3.01 -3.17 -1.52
CA ILE A 9 4.17 -2.72 -0.73
C ILE A 9 5.27 -2.31 -1.71
N HIS A 10 5.69 -1.05 -1.66
CA HIS A 10 6.65 -0.54 -2.64
C HIS A 10 8.07 -1.08 -2.43
N GLY A 11 8.88 -0.97 -3.50
CA GLY A 11 10.26 -1.44 -3.50
C GLY A 11 11.25 -0.34 -3.11
N ALA A 12 12.41 -0.38 -3.77
CA ALA A 12 13.53 0.55 -3.61
C ALA A 12 14.24 0.52 -2.24
N GLY A 13 14.34 -0.71 -1.69
CA GLY A 13 15.29 -1.06 -0.63
C GLY A 13 14.93 -0.56 0.76
N TRP A 14 13.64 -0.28 1.03
CA TRP A 14 13.13 0.36 2.25
C TRP A 14 13.62 1.81 2.49
N VAL A 15 14.52 2.31 1.63
CA VAL A 15 15.14 3.63 1.77
C VAL A 15 14.45 4.66 0.88
N PHE A 16 13.95 4.23 -0.28
CA PHE A 16 13.33 5.10 -1.26
C PHE A 16 11.93 4.64 -1.61
N GLY A 17 11.17 5.53 -2.23
CA GLY A 17 9.79 5.27 -2.64
C GLY A 17 8.82 6.22 -1.96
N SER A 18 7.69 6.44 -2.62
CA SER A 18 6.54 7.18 -2.10
C SER A 18 5.35 6.87 -3.02
N PRO A 19 4.13 7.26 -2.63
CA PRO A 19 2.97 7.21 -3.52
C PRO A 19 3.22 7.96 -4.83
N HIS A 20 3.98 9.06 -4.79
CA HIS A 20 4.30 9.85 -5.99
C HIS A 20 5.21 9.10 -6.96
N THR A 21 6.26 8.43 -6.48
CA THR A 21 7.20 7.72 -7.36
C THR A 21 6.58 6.47 -8.00
N HIS A 22 5.52 5.92 -7.41
CA HIS A 22 4.82 4.72 -7.90
C HIS A 22 3.43 5.01 -8.49
N ASP A 23 2.98 6.27 -8.53
CA ASP A 23 1.61 6.67 -8.92
C ASP A 23 1.17 6.05 -10.26
N LYS A 24 2.02 6.16 -11.29
CA LYS A 24 1.72 5.59 -12.61
C LYS A 24 1.52 4.07 -12.53
N LEU A 25 2.39 3.36 -11.80
CA LEU A 25 2.31 1.91 -11.69
C LEU A 25 1.03 1.46 -10.98
N VAL A 26 0.71 2.06 -9.84
CA VAL A 26 -0.46 1.66 -9.05
C VAL A 26 -1.78 2.01 -9.74
N ARG A 27 -1.84 3.11 -10.50
CA ARG A 27 -3.00 3.45 -11.33
C ARG A 27 -3.19 2.47 -12.48
N GLU A 28 -2.12 2.12 -13.17
CA GLU A 28 -2.18 1.14 -14.25
C GLU A 28 -2.60 -0.24 -13.72
N LEU A 29 -2.12 -0.65 -12.54
CA LEU A 29 -2.58 -1.86 -11.88
C LEU A 29 -4.08 -1.80 -11.62
N ALA A 30 -4.57 -0.75 -10.95
CA ALA A 30 -5.99 -0.60 -10.61
C ALA A 30 -6.90 -0.71 -11.84
N VAL A 31 -6.57 0.01 -12.91
CA VAL A 31 -7.38 0.05 -14.14
C VAL A 31 -7.32 -1.27 -14.89
N ARG A 32 -6.13 -1.86 -15.04
CA ARG A 32 -5.94 -3.08 -15.86
C ARG A 32 -6.50 -4.33 -15.19
N THR A 33 -6.54 -4.37 -13.87
CA THR A 33 -7.05 -5.53 -13.11
C THR A 33 -8.46 -5.33 -12.58
N ASN A 34 -9.08 -4.16 -12.83
CA ASN A 34 -10.36 -3.76 -12.25
C ASN A 34 -10.38 -4.01 -10.73
N SER A 35 -9.39 -3.45 -10.03
CA SER A 35 -9.15 -3.70 -8.61
C SER A 35 -8.93 -2.39 -7.85
N VAL A 36 -9.22 -2.40 -6.56
CA VAL A 36 -8.75 -1.36 -5.64
C VAL A 36 -7.28 -1.64 -5.33
N VAL A 37 -6.41 -0.63 -5.44
CA VAL A 37 -5.01 -0.75 -5.02
C VAL A 37 -4.82 0.03 -3.72
N VAL A 38 -4.34 -0.66 -2.70
CA VAL A 38 -3.94 -0.04 -1.42
C VAL A 38 -2.42 0.05 -1.40
N PHE A 39 -1.92 1.25 -1.14
CA PHE A 39 -0.50 1.57 -1.08
C PHE A 39 -0.19 2.09 0.34
N PRO A 40 0.37 1.27 1.22
CA PRO A 40 0.81 1.72 2.55
C PRO A 40 2.03 2.63 2.39
N ASP A 41 1.94 3.83 2.95
CA ASP A 41 3.03 4.79 3.01
C ASP A 41 3.76 4.62 4.35
N TYR A 42 4.70 3.69 4.39
CA TYR A 42 5.42 3.29 5.60
C TYR A 42 6.71 4.10 5.79
N ASP A 43 7.21 4.13 7.02
CA ASP A 43 8.42 4.87 7.34
C ASP A 43 9.66 4.22 6.71
N LEU A 44 10.56 5.07 6.19
CA LEU A 44 11.73 4.64 5.42
C LEU A 44 13.00 4.55 6.28
N SER A 45 13.91 3.69 5.86
CA SER A 45 15.28 3.64 6.36
C SER A 45 16.12 4.79 5.79
N PRO A 46 17.16 5.25 6.51
CA PRO A 46 17.69 4.71 7.77
C PRO A 46 16.99 5.20 9.04
N GLU A 47 16.05 6.15 8.95
CA GLU A 47 15.34 6.74 10.10
C GLU A 47 14.49 5.69 10.82
N ALA A 48 13.70 4.92 10.08
CA ALA A 48 13.01 3.73 10.56
C ALA A 48 13.84 2.47 10.28
N LYS A 49 14.12 1.72 11.35
CA LYS A 49 14.90 0.48 11.29
C LYS A 49 13.98 -0.73 11.28
N TYR A 50 14.51 -1.87 10.88
CA TYR A 50 13.82 -3.14 11.07
C TYR A 50 13.40 -3.31 12.56
N PRO A 51 12.14 -3.73 12.86
CA PRO A 51 11.10 -4.19 11.94
C PRO A 51 10.03 -3.15 11.55
N THR A 52 10.24 -1.85 11.78
CA THR A 52 9.18 -0.81 11.67
C THR A 52 8.34 -0.88 10.40
N ALA A 53 8.97 -0.86 9.21
CA ALA A 53 8.23 -0.88 7.95
C ALA A 53 7.37 -2.14 7.79
N ILE A 54 7.86 -3.32 8.20
CA ILE A 54 7.09 -4.56 8.04
C ILE A 54 5.90 -4.62 9.01
N GLU A 55 6.06 -4.13 10.24
CA GLU A 55 4.97 -4.05 11.22
C GLU A 55 3.91 -3.04 10.76
N GLN A 56 4.31 -1.86 10.29
CA GLN A 56 3.37 -0.87 9.74
C GLN A 56 2.60 -1.41 8.52
N ASN A 57 3.28 -2.11 7.62
CA ASN A 57 2.61 -2.76 6.48
C ASN A 57 1.65 -3.86 6.95
N TYR A 58 1.97 -4.59 8.02
CA TYR A 58 1.09 -5.62 8.56
C TYR A 58 -0.13 -5.00 9.27
N ASP A 59 0.08 -3.96 10.06
CA ASP A 59 -0.98 -3.23 10.77
C ASP A 59 -2.04 -2.68 9.81
N VAL A 60 -1.61 -2.07 8.70
CA VAL A 60 -2.53 -1.57 7.66
C VAL A 60 -3.26 -2.73 6.97
N LEU A 61 -2.60 -3.87 6.74
CA LEU A 61 -3.25 -5.05 6.17
C LEU A 61 -4.32 -5.62 7.11
N GLN A 62 -4.08 -5.63 8.43
CA GLN A 62 -5.07 -6.08 9.41
C GLN A 62 -6.31 -5.17 9.45
N GLN A 63 -6.14 -3.87 9.22
CA GLN A 63 -7.21 -2.87 9.21
C GLN A 63 -7.91 -2.74 7.86
N LEU A 64 -7.49 -3.49 6.83
CA LEU A 64 -7.96 -3.32 5.45
C LEU A 64 -9.48 -3.42 5.31
N LYS A 65 -10.10 -4.30 6.10
CA LYS A 65 -11.56 -4.46 6.11
C LYS A 65 -12.25 -3.19 6.59
N ASP A 66 -11.80 -2.64 7.71
CA ASP A 66 -12.40 -1.46 8.33
C ASP A 66 -12.20 -0.23 7.42
N VAL A 67 -11.01 -0.10 6.82
CA VAL A 67 -10.72 0.94 5.82
C VAL A 67 -11.63 0.83 4.59
N ALA A 68 -11.91 -0.37 4.11
CA ALA A 68 -12.82 -0.58 2.98
C ALA A 68 -14.25 -0.18 3.34
N GLU A 69 -14.73 -0.56 4.53
CA GLU A 69 -16.06 -0.18 5.03
C GLU A 69 -16.19 1.35 5.18
N ASP A 70 -15.22 2.03 5.80
CA ASP A 70 -15.21 3.48 5.99
C ASP A 70 -15.20 4.27 4.67
N LYS A 71 -14.55 3.71 3.64
CA LYS A 71 -14.43 4.34 2.31
C LYS A 71 -15.56 3.96 1.36
N ASN A 72 -16.53 3.15 1.81
CA ASN A 72 -17.58 2.56 0.97
C ASN A 72 -17.02 1.85 -0.28
N LEU A 73 -15.92 1.09 -0.12
CA LEU A 73 -15.24 0.31 -1.16
C LEU A 73 -15.71 -1.15 -1.20
#